data_AF-A0A812VYM4-F1
#
_entry.id   AF-A0A812VYM4-F1
#
_cell.length_a   1.000
_cell.length_b   1.000
_cell.length_c   1.000
_cell.angle_alpha   90.00
_cell.angle_beta   90.00
_cell.angle_gamma   90.00
#
_symmetry.space_group_name_H-M   'P 1'
#
loop_
_entity.id
_entity.type
_entity.pdbx_description
1 polymer ?
#
loop_
_entity_poly.entity_id
_entity_poly.type
_entity_poly.pdbx_seq_one_letter_code
_entity_poly.pdbx_strand_id
1 'polypeptide(L)'
;MIPLSAPGPINVGPPTAEMLEKMRRIRFCVIGTFVAAVGRFCTGDIPINEVLSGCVGIFLLSDDPNVGPCYACLANSPLGQCSHGLTCVMAYAFLSGINAIFLTLKLFVGGPFVLVSFVCQGAGAYQGLKLHNLVNANMADGPMAPLQRNFPGPGPPETPGPQPPSFQAFQGTGMRLGG
;
A
#
# COMPACT_ATOMS: atom_id res chain seq x y z
N MET A 1 20.15 5.59 18.95
CA MET A 1 19.11 5.58 17.89
C MET A 1 19.25 4.25 17.18
N ILE A 2 18.45 3.26 17.57
CA ILE A 2 18.47 1.95 16.90
C ILE A 2 17.96 2.23 15.48
N PRO A 3 18.72 1.92 14.42
CA PRO A 3 18.17 2.02 13.08
C PRO A 3 17.06 0.98 12.99
N LEU A 4 15.80 1.45 13.02
CA LEU A 4 14.71 0.65 12.48
C LEU A 4 15.11 0.41 11.02
N SER A 5 15.61 -0.79 10.73
CA SER A 5 15.65 -1.30 9.36
C SER A 5 14.23 -1.22 8.85
N ALA A 6 13.92 -0.15 8.12
CA ALA A 6 12.71 -0.07 7.34
C ALA A 6 12.70 -1.34 6.48
N PRO A 7 11.65 -2.17 6.54
CA PRO A 7 11.54 -3.29 5.63
C PRO A 7 11.69 -2.70 4.21
N GLY A 8 12.72 -3.17 3.51
CA GLY A 8 13.04 -2.65 2.19
C GLY A 8 11.81 -2.75 1.29
N PRO A 9 11.70 -1.87 0.27
CA PRO A 9 10.60 -1.93 -0.67
C PRO A 9 10.52 -3.36 -1.21
N ILE A 10 9.41 -4.03 -0.91
CA ILE A 10 9.15 -5.36 -1.43
C ILE A 10 9.05 -5.17 -2.94
N ASN A 11 10.14 -5.51 -3.63
CA ASN A 11 10.22 -5.48 -5.08
C ASN A 11 9.48 -6.73 -5.57
N VAL A 12 8.15 -6.72 -5.40
CA VAL A 12 7.27 -7.73 -5.95
C VAL A 12 7.45 -7.64 -7.45
N GLY A 13 7.82 -8.74 -8.11
CA GLY A 13 7.84 -8.79 -9.56
C GLY A 13 6.50 -8.33 -10.17
N PRO A 14 6.45 -8.06 -11.48
CA PRO A 14 5.22 -7.57 -12.11
C PRO A 14 4.03 -8.47 -11.72
N PRO A 15 2.91 -7.87 -11.27
CA PRO A 15 1.81 -8.62 -10.67
C PRO A 15 1.29 -9.66 -11.65
N THR A 16 1.23 -10.92 -11.20
CA THR A 16 0.74 -12.03 -12.03
C THR A 16 -0.73 -11.79 -12.41
N ALA A 17 -1.18 -12.39 -13.51
CA ALA A 17 -2.55 -12.23 -13.99
C ALA A 17 -3.60 -12.62 -12.94
N GLU A 18 -3.29 -13.61 -12.09
CA GLU A 18 -4.15 -14.04 -10.99
C GLU A 18 -4.26 -12.96 -9.90
N MET A 19 -3.14 -12.32 -9.53
CA MET A 19 -3.13 -11.22 -8.56
C MET A 19 -3.96 -10.04 -9.04
N LEU A 20 -3.84 -9.68 -10.33
CA LEU A 20 -4.65 -8.62 -10.95
C LEU A 20 -6.15 -8.94 -10.95
N GLU A 21 -6.52 -10.20 -11.11
CA GLU A 21 -7.92 -10.62 -11.02
C GLU A 21 -8.45 -10.43 -9.58
N LYS A 22 -7.68 -10.79 -8.55
CA LYS A 22 -8.07 -10.57 -7.16
C LYS A 22 -8.16 -9.09 -6.82
N MET A 23 -7.21 -8.28 -7.29
CA MET A 23 -7.24 -6.82 -7.13
C MET A 23 -8.50 -6.21 -7.77
N ARG A 24 -8.91 -6.67 -8.95
CA ARG A 24 -10.19 -6.25 -9.57
C ARG A 24 -11.40 -6.57 -8.70
N ARG A 25 -11.43 -7.74 -8.04
CA ARG A 25 -12.53 -8.09 -7.11
C ARG A 25 -12.50 -7.21 -5.86
N ILE A 26 -11.31 -6.93 -5.33
CA ILE A 26 -11.12 -6.04 -4.17
C ILE A 26 -11.60 -4.64 -4.50
N ARG A 27 -11.39 -4.12 -5.72
CA ARG A 27 -11.93 -2.83 -6.17
C ARG A 27 -13.44 -2.70 -5.96
N PHE A 28 -14.21 -3.70 -6.39
CA PHE A 28 -15.66 -3.69 -6.17
C PHE A 28 -16.03 -3.75 -4.69
N CYS A 29 -15.25 -4.46 -3.87
CA CYS A 29 -15.45 -4.50 -2.42
C CYS A 29 -15.19 -3.13 -1.79
N VAL A 30 -14.09 -2.45 -2.17
CA VAL A 30 -13.72 -1.12 -1.67
C VAL A 30 -14.78 -0.07 -2.05
N ILE A 31 -15.21 -0.05 -3.32
CA ILE A 31 -16.27 0.85 -3.78
C ILE A 31 -17.58 0.56 -3.03
N GLY A 32 -17.93 -0.72 -2.87
CA GLY A 32 -19.11 -1.13 -2.11
C GLY A 32 -19.06 -0.69 -0.64
N THR A 33 -17.89 -0.75 0.00
CA THR A 33 -17.69 -0.24 1.36
C THR A 33 -17.92 1.27 1.45
N PHE A 34 -17.46 2.05 0.47
CA PHE A 34 -17.74 3.50 0.45
C PHE A 34 -19.22 3.81 0.21
N VAL A 35 -19.88 3.09 -0.71
CA VAL A 35 -21.32 3.25 -0.96
C VAL A 35 -22.12 2.92 0.31
N ALA A 36 -21.77 1.84 0.98
CA ALA A 36 -22.41 1.44 2.23
C ALA A 36 -22.13 2.46 3.34
N ALA A 37 -20.90 2.97 3.45
CA ALA A 37 -20.54 4.00 4.43
C ALA A 37 -21.34 5.30 4.22
N VAL A 38 -21.51 5.74 2.97
CA VAL A 38 -22.36 6.90 2.63
C VAL A 38 -23.82 6.63 2.98
N GLY A 39 -24.35 5.46 2.61
CA GLY A 39 -25.72 5.08 2.95
C GLY A 39 -25.96 5.08 4.47
N ARG A 40 -25.01 4.56 5.24
CA ARG A 40 -25.04 4.59 6.70
C ARG A 40 -25.01 6.01 7.26
N PHE A 41 -24.15 6.87 6.70
CA PHE A 41 -24.08 8.29 7.05
C PHE A 41 -25.43 9.00 6.84
N CYS A 42 -26.10 8.73 5.72
CA CYS A 42 -27.44 9.25 5.44
C CYS A 42 -28.51 8.72 6.42
N THR A 43 -28.31 7.54 7.00
CA THR A 43 -29.22 6.96 8.01
C THR A 43 -28.88 7.33 9.46
N GLY A 44 -27.88 8.20 9.68
CA GLY A 44 -27.51 8.72 11.01
C GLY A 44 -26.43 7.92 11.75
N ASP A 45 -25.83 6.91 11.12
CA ASP A 45 -24.68 6.16 11.64
C ASP A 45 -23.38 6.78 11.10
N ILE A 46 -22.32 6.87 11.92
CA ILE A 46 -21.01 7.36 11.47
C ILE A 46 -20.02 6.17 11.36
N PRO A 47 -19.85 5.57 10.17
CA PRO A 47 -19.04 4.35 9.99
C PRO A 47 -17.55 4.65 9.79
N ILE A 48 -16.90 5.34 10.76
CA ILE A 48 -15.49 5.76 10.66
C ILE A 48 -14.56 4.58 10.34
N ASN A 49 -14.76 3.44 11.00
CA ASN A 49 -13.94 2.25 10.80
C ASN A 49 -14.04 1.70 9.36
N GLU A 50 -15.22 1.80 8.74
CA GLU A 50 -15.44 1.36 7.36
C GLU A 50 -14.74 2.31 6.38
N VAL A 51 -14.82 3.61 6.63
CA VAL A 51 -14.13 4.63 5.83
C VAL A 51 -12.62 4.43 5.90
N LEU A 52 -12.05 4.20 7.08
CA LEU A 52 -10.63 3.92 7.24
C LEU A 52 -10.20 2.64 6.50
N SER A 53 -10.98 1.56 6.61
CA SER A 53 -10.74 0.32 5.87
C SER A 53 -10.82 0.54 4.35
N GLY A 54 -11.78 1.35 3.89
CA GLY A 54 -11.89 1.79 2.49
C GLY A 54 -10.66 2.54 2.02
N CYS A 55 -10.15 3.50 2.81
CA CYS A 55 -8.93 4.26 2.49
C CYS A 55 -7.71 3.34 2.33
N VAL A 56 -7.52 2.37 3.23
CA VAL A 56 -6.43 1.36 3.10
C VAL A 56 -6.63 0.51 1.83
N GLY A 57 -7.87 0.20 1.46
CA GLY A 57 -8.20 -0.44 0.20
C GLY A 57 -7.84 0.40 -1.04
N ILE A 58 -7.92 1.72 -0.97
CA ILE A 58 -7.47 2.61 -2.06
C ILE A 58 -5.94 2.60 -2.18
N PHE A 59 -5.20 2.58 -1.06
CA PHE A 59 -3.74 2.42 -1.10
C PHE A 59 -3.29 1.08 -1.69
N LEU A 60 -4.05 0.00 -1.41
CA LEU A 60 -3.84 -1.31 -2.02
C LEU A 60 -4.03 -1.30 -3.54
N LEU A 61 -4.94 -0.46 -4.03
CA LEU A 61 -5.31 -0.33 -5.44
C LEU A 61 -4.61 0.87 -6.11
N SER A 62 -3.40 1.23 -5.68
CA SER A 62 -2.68 2.41 -6.20
C SER A 62 -2.46 2.38 -7.72
N ASP A 63 -2.28 1.18 -8.29
CA ASP A 63 -1.99 0.99 -9.72
C ASP A 63 -3.25 0.99 -10.60
N ASP A 64 -4.41 1.23 -9.99
CA ASP A 64 -5.70 1.11 -10.61
C ASP A 64 -6.20 2.46 -11.15
N PRO A 65 -6.42 2.60 -12.48
CA PRO A 65 -6.78 3.90 -13.05
C PRO A 65 -8.14 4.42 -12.56
N ASN A 66 -9.03 3.55 -12.08
CA ASN A 66 -10.37 3.96 -11.63
C ASN A 66 -10.38 4.55 -10.23
N VAL A 67 -9.40 4.22 -9.39
CA VAL A 67 -9.25 4.82 -8.05
C VAL A 67 -8.03 5.73 -7.94
N GLY A 68 -7.29 5.93 -9.03
CA GLY A 68 -6.13 6.82 -9.13
C GLY A 68 -6.36 8.23 -8.58
N PRO A 69 -7.49 8.92 -8.89
CA PRO A 69 -7.76 10.24 -8.31
C PRO A 69 -7.94 10.19 -6.78
N CYS A 70 -8.65 9.19 -6.27
CA CYS A 70 -8.84 9.00 -4.83
C CYS A 70 -7.51 8.69 -4.13
N TYR A 71 -6.67 7.88 -4.77
CA TYR A 71 -5.32 7.58 -4.30
C TYR A 71 -4.47 8.85 -4.27
N ALA A 72 -4.49 9.69 -5.31
CA ALA A 72 -3.74 10.95 -5.32
C ALA A 72 -4.15 11.88 -4.17
N CYS A 73 -5.44 11.98 -3.86
CA CYS A 73 -5.91 12.73 -2.69
C CYS A 73 -5.42 12.13 -1.37
N LEU A 74 -5.48 10.81 -1.24
CA LEU A 74 -5.06 10.10 -0.02
C LEU A 74 -3.54 10.09 0.17
N ALA A 75 -2.76 10.03 -0.90
CA ALA A 75 -1.30 10.05 -0.88
C ALA A 75 -0.74 11.39 -0.39
N ASN A 76 -1.47 12.49 -0.63
CA ASN A 76 -1.15 13.81 -0.09
C ASN A 76 -1.57 13.99 1.39
N SER A 77 -2.29 13.02 1.96
CA SER A 77 -2.68 13.03 3.36
C SER A 77 -1.62 12.36 4.25
N PRO A 78 -1.69 12.51 5.59
CA PRO A 78 -0.79 11.80 6.52
C PRO A 78 -0.80 10.28 6.35
N LEU A 79 -1.89 9.72 5.81
CA LEU A 79 -2.01 8.29 5.53
C LEU A 79 -1.11 7.83 4.38
N GLY A 80 -0.66 8.75 3.51
CA GLY A 80 0.24 8.45 2.40
C GLY A 80 1.62 7.95 2.85
N GLN A 81 2.00 8.21 4.10
CA GLN A 81 3.23 7.67 4.69
C GLN A 81 3.11 6.19 5.09
N CYS A 82 1.88 5.66 5.19
CA CYS A 82 1.63 4.41 5.89
C CYS A 82 1.59 3.17 5.01
N SER A 83 1.57 3.25 3.67
CA SER A 83 1.83 2.11 2.76
C SER A 83 1.51 2.42 1.30
N HIS A 84 2.19 1.70 0.39
CA HIS A 84 1.95 1.74 -1.05
C HIS A 84 1.75 0.32 -1.60
N GLY A 85 0.72 0.14 -2.43
CA GLY A 85 0.51 -1.08 -3.22
C GLY A 85 0.26 -2.35 -2.39
N LEU A 86 0.85 -3.46 -2.82
CA LEU A 86 0.60 -4.80 -2.25
C LEU A 86 1.03 -4.95 -0.78
N THR A 87 1.86 -4.06 -0.26
CA THR A 87 2.24 -4.05 1.17
C THR A 87 1.05 -3.78 2.09
N CYS A 88 0.03 -3.07 1.59
CA CYS A 88 -1.19 -2.75 2.34
C CYS A 88 -2.13 -3.95 2.48
N VAL A 89 -1.89 -5.06 1.76
CA VAL A 89 -2.91 -6.11 1.58
C VAL A 89 -3.31 -6.77 2.90
N MET A 90 -2.34 -7.01 3.80
CA MET A 90 -2.62 -7.60 5.10
C MET A 90 -3.32 -6.62 6.03
N ALA A 91 -2.91 -5.34 6.02
CA ALA A 91 -3.58 -4.29 6.78
C ALA A 91 -5.05 -4.14 6.34
N TYR A 92 -5.29 -4.12 5.03
CA TYR A 92 -6.65 -4.11 4.46
C TYR A 92 -7.46 -5.33 4.90
N ALA A 93 -6.90 -6.53 4.75
CA ALA A 93 -7.59 -7.78 5.10
C ALA A 93 -7.95 -7.83 6.59
N PHE A 94 -7.05 -7.39 7.46
CA PHE A 94 -7.26 -7.35 8.90
C PHE A 94 -8.33 -6.33 9.31
N LEU A 95 -8.22 -5.08 8.83
CA LEU A 95 -9.20 -4.02 9.08
C LEU A 95 -10.59 -4.40 8.58
N SER A 96 -10.66 -4.91 7.35
CA SER A 96 -11.90 -5.38 6.74
C SER A 96 -12.48 -6.58 7.51
N GLY A 97 -11.65 -7.50 7.98
CA GLY A 97 -12.08 -8.67 8.76
C GLY A 97 -12.66 -8.28 10.14
N ILE A 98 -11.97 -7.42 10.88
CA ILE A 98 -12.46 -6.93 12.19
C ILE A 98 -13.77 -6.17 12.02
N ASN A 99 -13.86 -5.31 11.01
CA ASN A 99 -15.09 -4.57 10.77
C ASN A 99 -16.25 -5.50 10.41
N ALA A 100 -16.02 -6.56 9.61
CA ALA A 100 -17.04 -7.57 9.31
C ALA A 100 -17.56 -8.29 10.57
N ILE A 101 -16.69 -8.57 11.55
CA ILE A 101 -17.09 -9.14 12.86
C ILE A 101 -18.01 -8.18 13.61
N PHE A 102 -17.63 -6.90 13.74
CA PHE A 102 -18.48 -5.90 14.40
C PHE A 102 -19.80 -5.67 13.67
N LEU A 103 -19.82 -5.77 12.34
CA LEU A 103 -21.04 -5.66 11.55
C LEU A 103 -21.98 -6.85 11.75
N THR A 104 -21.46 -8.03 12.07
CA THR A 104 -22.27 -9.22 12.35
C THR A 104 -23.17 -8.97 13.56
N LEU A 105 -22.66 -8.28 14.59
CA LEU A 105 -23.45 -7.90 15.75
C LEU A 105 -24.56 -6.88 15.42
N LYS A 106 -24.35 -6.08 14.38
CA LYS A 106 -25.30 -5.06 13.91
C LYS A 106 -26.23 -5.55 12.81
N LEU A 107 -26.08 -6.78 12.32
CA LEU A 107 -26.83 -7.27 11.16
C LEU A 107 -28.35 -7.33 11.38
N PHE A 108 -28.78 -7.54 12.64
CA PHE A 108 -30.20 -7.67 13.00
C PHE A 108 -30.89 -6.33 13.26
N VAL A 109 -30.15 -5.23 13.36
CA VAL A 109 -30.66 -3.91 13.77
C VAL A 109 -30.30 -2.82 12.76
N GLY A 110 -29.14 -2.94 12.14
CA GLY A 110 -28.65 -2.04 11.12
C GLY A 110 -29.24 -2.41 9.77
N GLY A 111 -29.94 -1.46 9.15
CA GLY A 111 -30.68 -1.66 7.90
C GLY A 111 -29.84 -2.11 6.69
N PRO A 112 -30.37 -2.01 5.46
CA PRO A 112 -29.79 -2.67 4.29
C PRO A 112 -28.32 -2.30 4.01
N PHE A 113 -27.90 -1.08 4.35
CA PHE A 113 -26.51 -0.64 4.18
C PHE A 113 -25.52 -1.41 5.05
N VAL A 114 -25.93 -1.89 6.23
CA VAL A 114 -25.09 -2.71 7.11
C VAL A 114 -24.85 -4.09 6.49
N LEU A 115 -25.85 -4.65 5.82
CA LEU A 115 -25.69 -5.91 5.08
C LEU A 115 -24.72 -5.73 3.91
N VAL A 116 -24.82 -4.63 3.16
CA VAL A 116 -23.88 -4.32 2.07
C VAL A 116 -22.46 -4.17 2.63
N SER A 117 -22.28 -3.39 3.70
CA SER A 117 -20.98 -3.26 4.38
C SER A 117 -20.43 -4.62 4.80
N PHE A 118 -21.26 -5.48 5.39
CA PHE A 118 -20.85 -6.80 5.85
C PHE A 118 -20.37 -7.68 4.70
N VAL A 119 -21.13 -7.75 3.59
CA VAL A 119 -20.78 -8.56 2.42
C VAL A 119 -19.51 -8.03 1.76
N CYS A 120 -19.41 -6.70 1.55
CA CYS A 120 -18.25 -6.08 0.92
C CYS A 120 -16.98 -6.26 1.76
N GLN A 121 -17.08 -6.13 3.08
CA GLN A 121 -15.91 -6.29 3.95
C GLN A 121 -15.53 -7.75 4.20
N GLY A 122 -16.50 -8.65 4.29
CA GLY A 122 -16.24 -10.08 4.36
C GLY A 122 -15.57 -10.59 3.08
N ALA A 123 -16.11 -10.21 1.92
CA ALA A 123 -15.52 -10.54 0.62
C ALA A 123 -14.14 -9.89 0.44
N GLY A 124 -13.98 -8.62 0.83
CA GLY A 124 -12.72 -7.90 0.81
C GLY A 124 -11.63 -8.55 1.66
N ALA A 125 -11.97 -8.93 2.90
CA ALA A 125 -11.06 -9.63 3.79
C ALA A 125 -10.63 -11.00 3.23
N TYR A 126 -11.58 -11.78 2.71
CA TYR A 126 -11.30 -13.07 2.09
C TYR A 126 -10.37 -12.96 0.87
N GLN A 127 -10.67 -12.03 -0.04
CA GLN A 127 -9.84 -11.80 -1.22
C GLN A 127 -8.47 -11.22 -0.83
N GLY A 128 -8.41 -10.35 0.18
CA GLY A 128 -7.17 -9.79 0.71
C GLY A 128 -6.24 -10.87 1.28
N LEU A 129 -6.77 -11.81 2.08
CA LEU A 129 -5.99 -12.94 2.60
C LEU A 129 -5.50 -13.85 1.47
N LYS A 130 -6.35 -14.14 0.47
CA LYS A 130 -5.92 -14.91 -0.71
C LYS A 130 -4.82 -14.20 -1.50
N LEU A 131 -4.96 -12.89 -1.72
CA LEU A 131 -3.96 -12.09 -2.41
C LEU A 131 -2.65 -12.05 -1.63
N HIS A 132 -2.70 -11.91 -0.29
CA HIS A 132 -1.51 -11.99 0.56
C HIS A 132 -0.78 -13.34 0.43
N ASN A 133 -1.52 -14.45 0.42
CA ASN A 133 -0.92 -15.77 0.26
C ASN A 133 -0.29 -15.95 -1.13
N LEU A 134 -0.91 -15.41 -2.19
CA LEU A 134 -0.33 -15.41 -3.54
C LEU A 134 0.92 -14.53 -3.62
N VAL A 135 0.91 -13.37 -2.98
CA VAL A 135 2.06 -12.46 -2.90
C VAL A 135 3.23 -13.15 -2.19
N ASN A 136 2.97 -13.83 -1.08
CA ASN A 136 3.99 -14.59 -0.35
C ASN A 136 4.50 -15.81 -1.12
N ALA A 137 3.62 -16.54 -1.81
CA ALA A 137 4.02 -17.66 -2.67
C ALA A 137 4.92 -17.20 -3.82
N ASN A 138 4.56 -16.09 -4.50
CA ASN A 138 5.40 -15.52 -5.56
C ASN A 138 6.75 -14.97 -5.04
N MET A 139 6.83 -14.54 -3.78
CA MET A 139 8.11 -14.18 -3.16
C MET A 139 8.98 -15.40 -2.82
N ALA A 140 8.35 -16.55 -2.53
CA ALA A 140 9.07 -17.80 -2.27
C ALA A 140 9.60 -18.45 -3.56
N ASP A 141 8.87 -18.32 -4.67
CA ASP A 141 9.21 -18.90 -5.99
C ASP A 141 9.99 -17.94 -6.90
N GLY A 142 10.13 -16.66 -6.53
CA GLY A 142 11.01 -15.75 -7.25
C GLY A 142 12.44 -16.28 -7.22
N PRO A 143 13.24 -16.20 -8.31
CA PRO A 143 14.67 -16.43 -8.19
C PRO A 143 15.13 -15.54 -7.05
N MET A 144 15.87 -16.10 -6.08
CA MET A 144 16.65 -15.30 -5.15
C MET A 144 17.49 -14.37 -6.02
N ALA A 145 16.97 -13.17 -6.32
CA ALA A 145 17.80 -12.05 -6.62
C ALA A 145 18.70 -12.02 -5.38
N PRO A 146 20.00 -12.34 -5.52
CA PRO A 146 20.86 -12.31 -4.36
C PRO A 146 20.61 -10.93 -3.77
N LEU A 147 20.29 -10.90 -2.48
CA LEU A 147 20.41 -9.69 -1.68
C LEU A 147 21.76 -9.10 -2.09
N GLN A 148 21.74 -8.10 -2.97
CA GLN A 148 22.88 -7.26 -3.22
C GLN A 148 22.93 -6.40 -1.97
N ARG A 149 23.36 -7.06 -0.89
CA ARG A 149 23.82 -6.47 0.34
C ARG A 149 24.92 -5.56 -0.13
N ASN A 150 24.56 -4.29 -0.34
CA ASN A 150 25.51 -3.21 -0.50
C ASN A 150 26.15 -2.98 0.88
N PHE A 151 26.85 -4.00 1.38
CA PHE A 151 27.79 -3.86 2.46
C PHE A 151 29.07 -3.33 1.80
N PRO A 152 29.66 -2.24 2.30
CA PRO A 152 31.05 -1.94 2.00
C PRO A 152 31.89 -3.02 2.69
N GLY A 153 32.04 -4.17 2.04
CA GLY A 153 33.10 -5.12 2.37
C GLY A 153 34.46 -4.51 2.00
N PRO A 154 35.54 -4.89 2.69
CA PRO A 154 36.88 -4.43 2.33
C PRO A 154 37.16 -4.90 0.90
N GLY A 155 37.41 -3.94 0.00
CA GLY A 155 37.58 -4.21 -1.42
C GLY A 155 38.74 -5.18 -1.71
N PRO A 156 38.69 -5.92 -2.83
CA PRO A 156 39.89 -6.54 -3.39
C PRO A 156 40.86 -5.44 -3.85
N PRO A 157 42.18 -5.73 -3.90
CA PRO A 157 43.19 -4.72 -4.20
C PRO A 157 42.95 -4.10 -5.58
N GLU A 158 42.80 -2.77 -5.59
CA GLU A 158 42.67 -1.94 -6.78
C GLU A 158 43.81 -2.21 -7.77
N THR A 159 43.44 -2.58 -8.99
CA THR A 159 44.32 -2.39 -10.15
C THR A 159 44.09 -0.95 -10.65
N PRO A 160 45.13 -0.10 -10.80
CA PRO A 160 44.93 1.29 -11.19
C PRO A 160 44.53 1.37 -12.67
N GLY A 161 43.24 1.60 -12.94
CA GLY A 161 42.74 2.05 -14.23
C GLY A 161 42.70 3.59 -14.28
N PRO A 162 42.93 4.23 -15.43
CA PRO A 162 43.05 5.68 -15.53
C PRO A 162 41.71 6.39 -15.25
N GLN A 163 41.74 7.37 -14.34
CA GLN A 163 40.61 8.23 -13.97
C GLN A 163 40.06 9.01 -15.19
N PRO A 164 38.74 9.01 -15.45
CA PRO A 164 38.12 10.02 -16.30
C PRO A 164 37.95 11.35 -15.52
N PRO A 165 38.02 12.51 -16.22
CA PRO A 165 38.11 13.82 -15.59
C PRO A 165 36.82 14.21 -14.86
N SER A 166 36.97 14.75 -13.66
CA SER A 166 35.88 15.26 -12.83
C SER A 166 35.26 16.52 -13.42
N PHE A 167 33.94 16.51 -13.57
CA PHE A 167 33.13 17.66 -13.98
C PHE A 167 33.03 18.64 -12.81
N GLN A 168 33.66 19.81 -12.91
CA GLN A 168 33.54 20.88 -11.91
C GLN A 168 32.27 21.70 -12.16
N ALA A 169 31.21 21.43 -11.39
CA ALA A 169 30.02 22.26 -11.36
C ALA A 169 30.24 23.48 -10.45
N PHE A 170 30.35 24.65 -11.07
CA PHE A 170 29.88 25.98 -10.63
C PHE A 170 29.72 26.21 -9.11
N GLN A 171 30.79 26.64 -8.44
CA GLN A 171 30.67 27.33 -7.14
C GLN A 171 30.33 28.80 -7.38
N GLY A 172 29.05 29.15 -7.19
CA GLY A 172 28.57 30.52 -7.23
C GLY A 172 28.99 31.33 -6.01
N THR A 173 29.63 32.48 -6.30
CA THR A 173 29.44 33.80 -5.66
C THR A 173 29.52 33.92 -4.13
N GLY A 174 30.70 34.31 -3.65
CA GLY A 174 30.89 35.04 -2.39
C GLY A 174 31.65 36.35 -2.67
N MET A 175 30.89 37.42 -2.92
CA MET A 175 31.38 38.80 -3.02
C MET A 175 32.08 39.21 -1.71
N ARG A 176 33.30 39.76 -1.79
CA ARG A 176 33.84 40.63 -0.72
C ARG A 176 34.65 41.77 -1.34
N LEU A 177 34.07 42.97 -1.28
CA LEU A 177 34.64 44.24 -1.73
C LEU A 177 35.86 44.64 -0.89
N GLY A 178 36.87 45.17 -1.58
CA GLY A 178 37.42 46.53 -1.39
C GLY A 178 38.09 46.87 -0.06
N GLY A 179 39.40 47.14 -0.13
CA GLY A 179 40.23 47.76 0.90
C GLY A 179 41.70 47.64 0.54
#